data_AF-A0A8T3XXK9-F1
#
_entry.id   AF-A0A8T3XXK9-F1
#
_cell.length_a   1.000
_cell.length_b   1.000
_cell.length_c   1.000
_cell.angle_alpha   90.00
_cell.angle_beta   90.00
_cell.angle_gamma   90.00
#
_symmetry.space_group_name_H-M   'P 1'
#
loop_
_entity.id
_entity.type
_entity.pdbx_description
1 polymer ?
#
loop_
_entity_poly.entity_id
_entity_poly.type
_entity_poly.pdbx_seq_one_letter_code
_entity_poly.pdbx_strand_id
1 'polypeptide(L)'
;MKQEIFEQIVKKKEFSQLPNKDVELAFSHFERRQCSDEEKIRLTRDLLRKVFSAFASGKILSPKKKGPEWILRKHLSTRERLPHYGEIYERIFKDIGGEASVIDLGAGINGFSYKTHTTNQPNIHRQPH
;
A
#
# COMPACT_ATOMS: atom_id res chain seq x y z
N MET A 1 7.16 -22.63 8.61
CA MET A 1 8.12 -22.58 7.46
C MET A 1 9.54 -22.82 7.96
N LYS A 2 10.34 -23.60 7.21
CA LYS A 2 11.78 -23.77 7.48
C LYS A 2 12.56 -22.51 7.09
N GLN A 3 13.57 -22.14 7.88
CA GLN A 3 14.40 -20.93 7.63
C GLN A 3 15.04 -20.93 6.24
N GLU A 4 15.54 -22.08 5.79
CA GLU A 4 16.16 -22.25 4.46
C GLU A 4 15.19 -21.91 3.31
N ILE A 5 13.91 -22.27 3.45
CA ILE A 5 12.87 -21.97 2.44
C ILE A 5 12.63 -20.46 2.38
N PHE A 6 12.54 -19.81 3.53
CA PHE A 6 12.38 -18.36 3.61
C PHE A 6 13.53 -17.65 2.90
N GLU A 7 14.77 -18.00 3.26
CA GLU A 7 15.98 -17.43 2.67
C GLU A 7 16.02 -17.61 1.16
N GLN A 8 15.62 -18.79 0.67
CA GLN A 8 15.49 -19.02 -0.77
C GLN A 8 14.46 -18.08 -1.38
N ILE A 9 13.27 -17.91 -0.80
CA ILE A 9 12.24 -17.00 -1.34
C ILE A 9 12.77 -15.57 -1.45
N VAL A 10 13.31 -15.01 -0.36
CA VAL A 10 13.76 -13.61 -0.28
C VAL A 10 15.09 -13.32 -0.96
N LYS A 11 15.84 -14.36 -1.38
CA LYS A 11 17.09 -14.23 -2.15
C LYS A 11 16.94 -13.38 -3.41
N LYS A 12 15.74 -13.33 -4.02
CA LYS A 12 15.50 -12.44 -5.18
C LYS A 12 15.27 -11.00 -4.70
N LYS A 13 15.93 -10.04 -5.35
CA LYS A 13 15.83 -8.60 -5.03
C LYS A 13 14.40 -8.05 -4.99
N GLU A 14 13.49 -8.60 -5.79
CA GLU A 14 12.06 -8.21 -5.80
C GLU A 14 11.31 -8.59 -4.51
N PHE A 15 11.83 -9.53 -3.71
CA PHE A 15 11.21 -10.01 -2.46
C PHE A 15 12.03 -9.68 -1.22
N SER A 16 13.26 -9.18 -1.37
CA SER A 16 14.20 -8.97 -0.25
C SER A 16 13.79 -7.86 0.72
N GLN A 17 12.79 -7.05 0.37
CA GLN A 17 12.25 -5.96 1.18
C GLN A 17 10.83 -6.26 1.68
N LEU A 18 10.30 -7.46 1.43
CA LEU A 18 8.97 -7.83 1.90
C LEU A 18 9.00 -8.15 3.41
N PRO A 19 7.96 -7.76 4.17
CA PRO A 19 7.81 -8.17 5.56
C PRO A 19 7.79 -9.70 5.69
N ASN A 20 8.49 -10.24 6.71
CA ASN A 20 8.57 -11.69 6.92
C ASN A 20 7.19 -12.36 7.01
N LYS A 21 6.26 -11.71 7.72
CA LYS A 21 4.88 -12.20 7.89
C LYS A 21 4.14 -12.37 6.56
N ASP A 22 4.39 -11.50 5.58
CA ASP A 22 3.73 -11.59 4.27
C ASP A 22 4.27 -12.77 3.46
N VAL A 23 5.59 -13.03 3.57
CA VAL A 23 6.24 -14.19 2.94
C VAL A 23 5.77 -15.49 3.59
N GLU A 24 5.71 -15.53 4.93
CA GLU A 24 5.19 -16.66 5.70
C GLU A 24 3.73 -16.96 5.34
N LEU A 25 2.88 -15.93 5.28
CA LEU A 25 1.49 -16.05 4.92
C LEU A 25 1.35 -16.59 3.49
N ALA A 26 2.10 -16.05 2.53
CA ALA A 26 2.08 -16.53 1.16
C ALA A 26 2.53 -18.00 1.05
N PHE A 27 3.56 -18.40 1.80
CA PHE A 27 4.04 -19.79 1.81
C PHE A 27 3.01 -20.76 2.44
N SER A 28 2.28 -20.33 3.47
CA SER A 28 1.29 -21.15 4.17
C SER A 28 0.22 -21.75 3.25
N HIS A 29 -0.13 -21.06 2.16
CA HIS A 29 -1.05 -21.56 1.13
C HIS A 29 -0.55 -22.81 0.39
N PHE A 30 0.75 -23.06 0.39
CA PHE A 30 1.38 -24.16 -0.33
C PHE A 30 2.05 -25.18 0.60
N GLU A 31 2.08 -24.93 1.92
CA GLU A 31 2.77 -25.77 2.89
C GLU A 31 2.27 -27.23 2.85
N ARG A 32 0.93 -27.40 2.79
CA ARG A 32 0.26 -28.72 2.72
C ARG A 32 0.24 -29.35 1.33
N ARG A 33 0.73 -28.65 0.30
CA ARG A 33 0.72 -29.15 -1.07
C ARG A 33 1.72 -30.30 -1.22
N GLN A 34 1.30 -31.39 -1.86
CA GLN A 34 2.13 -32.55 -2.13
C GLN A 34 3.02 -32.30 -3.35
N CYS A 35 4.01 -31.42 -3.18
CA CYS A 35 5.04 -31.11 -4.16
C CYS A 35 6.37 -30.81 -3.47
N SER A 36 7.44 -30.70 -4.26
CA SER A 36 8.77 -30.38 -3.74
C SER A 36 8.81 -28.99 -3.10
N ASP A 37 9.75 -28.78 -2.18
CA ASP A 37 9.99 -27.47 -1.57
C ASP A 37 10.35 -26.41 -2.63
N GLU A 38 11.07 -26.80 -3.69
CA GLU A 38 11.36 -25.93 -4.84
C GLU A 38 10.09 -25.45 -5.56
N GLU A 39 9.12 -26.35 -5.77
CA GLU A 39 7.85 -25.99 -6.39
C GLU A 39 7.02 -25.09 -5.46
N LYS A 40 7.01 -25.35 -4.15
CA LYS A 40 6.37 -24.46 -3.16
C LYS A 40 6.99 -23.06 -3.17
N ILE A 41 8.33 -22.97 -3.25
CA ILE A 41 9.05 -21.70 -3.36
C ILE A 41 8.64 -20.97 -4.64
N ARG A 42 8.55 -21.68 -5.78
CA ARG A 42 8.12 -21.11 -7.06
C ARG A 42 6.70 -20.54 -6.97
N LEU A 43 5.75 -21.33 -6.46
CA LEU A 43 4.35 -20.92 -6.29
C LEU A 43 4.21 -19.73 -5.33
N THR A 44 5.00 -19.72 -4.24
CA THR A 44 5.01 -18.61 -3.29
C THR A 44 5.47 -17.32 -3.95
N ARG A 45 6.56 -17.35 -4.72
CA ARG A 45 7.05 -16.18 -5.47
C ARG A 45 6.04 -15.71 -6.52
N ASP A 46 5.35 -16.63 -7.19
CA ASP A 46 4.33 -16.29 -8.18
C ASP A 46 3.12 -15.60 -7.50
N LEU A 47 2.72 -16.05 -6.31
CA LEU A 47 1.68 -15.39 -5.51
C LEU A 47 2.13 -14.00 -5.06
N LEU A 48 3.33 -13.89 -4.49
CA LEU A 48 3.90 -12.61 -4.06
C LEU A 48 3.99 -11.61 -5.22
N ARG A 49 4.38 -12.04 -6.43
CA ARG A 49 4.35 -11.16 -7.61
C ARG A 49 2.94 -10.72 -7.95
N LYS A 50 1.95 -11.61 -7.95
CA LYS A 50 0.56 -11.21 -8.25
C LYS A 50 0.04 -10.15 -7.29
N VAL A 51 0.37 -10.29 -6.00
CA VAL A 51 -0.07 -9.36 -4.95
C VAL A 51 0.73 -8.05 -4.97
N PHE A 52 2.06 -8.13 -5.09
CA PHE A 52 2.95 -6.99 -4.90
C PHE A 52 3.48 -6.35 -6.18
N SER A 53 3.32 -6.95 -7.37
CA SER A 53 3.87 -6.38 -8.63
C SER A 53 3.35 -4.99 -8.95
N ALA A 54 2.10 -4.68 -8.58
CA ALA A 54 1.51 -3.34 -8.72
C ALA A 54 2.26 -2.29 -7.87
N PHE A 55 2.79 -2.71 -6.72
CA PHE A 55 3.50 -1.86 -5.77
C PHE A 55 5.02 -1.90 -5.94
N ALA A 56 5.57 -2.99 -6.48
CA ALA A 56 7.00 -3.21 -6.67
C ALA A 56 7.58 -2.46 -7.88
N SER A 57 6.75 -1.87 -8.74
CA SER A 57 7.28 -1.06 -9.84
C SER A 57 8.03 0.15 -9.28
N GLY A 58 9.35 0.22 -9.51
CA GLY A 58 10.22 1.34 -9.10
C GLY A 58 9.82 2.71 -9.67
N LYS A 59 8.71 2.80 -10.40
CA LYS A 59 8.08 4.03 -10.87
C LYS A 59 7.55 4.90 -9.71
N ILE A 60 7.24 4.31 -8.57
CA ILE A 60 6.77 5.04 -7.37
C ILE A 60 7.96 5.60 -6.56
N LEU A 61 9.12 4.94 -6.57
CA LEU A 61 10.28 5.26 -5.72
C LEU A 61 11.35 6.16 -6.37
N SER A 62 11.04 6.82 -7.49
CA SER A 62 11.93 7.78 -8.15
C SER A 62 11.96 9.11 -7.35
N PRO A 63 13.07 9.47 -6.67
CA PRO A 63 13.11 10.55 -5.68
C PRO A 63 13.33 11.93 -6.33
N LYS A 64 12.75 12.18 -7.50
CA LYS A 64 12.65 13.57 -7.98
C LYS A 64 11.52 14.23 -7.18
N LYS A 65 11.74 15.43 -6.65
CA LYS A 65 10.77 16.28 -5.94
C LYS A 65 9.44 16.36 -6.72
N LYS A 66 8.54 15.41 -6.51
CA LYS A 66 7.24 15.31 -7.18
C LYS A 66 6.18 15.38 -6.09
N GLY A 67 5.20 16.25 -6.29
CA GLY A 67 4.14 16.46 -5.31
C GLY A 67 3.26 15.21 -5.13
N PRO A 68 2.50 15.12 -4.03
CA PRO A 68 1.62 13.98 -3.73
C PRO A 68 0.68 13.59 -4.88
N GLU A 69 0.16 14.59 -5.60
CA GLU A 69 -0.70 14.40 -6.76
C GLU A 69 -0.01 13.62 -7.91
N TRP A 70 1.27 13.90 -8.16
CA TRP A 70 2.04 13.18 -9.19
C TRP A 70 2.18 11.70 -8.85
N ILE A 71 2.33 11.39 -7.55
CA ILE A 71 2.42 10.02 -7.04
C ILE A 71 1.07 9.33 -7.23
N LEU A 72 -0.03 9.97 -6.81
CA LEU A 72 -1.40 9.45 -6.99
C LEU A 72 -1.73 9.12 -8.45
N ARG A 73 -1.17 9.84 -9.44
CA ARG A 73 -1.35 9.54 -10.87
C ARG A 73 -0.66 8.26 -11.35
N LYS A 74 0.22 7.64 -10.56
CA LYS A 74 1.02 6.46 -10.97
C LYS A 74 0.32 5.13 -10.78
N HIS A 75 -0.60 5.02 -9.84
CA HIS A 75 -1.37 3.80 -9.63
C HIS A 75 -2.76 3.96 -10.24
N LEU A 76 -3.25 2.92 -10.92
CA LEU A 76 -4.51 2.97 -11.66
C LEU A 76 -5.68 3.38 -10.74
N SER A 77 -5.79 2.75 -9.56
CA SER A 77 -6.87 2.99 -8.61
C SER A 77 -6.95 4.43 -8.09
N THR A 78 -5.80 5.08 -7.85
CA THR A 78 -5.77 6.45 -7.35
C THR A 78 -5.84 7.49 -8.46
N ARG A 79 -5.45 7.13 -9.69
CA ARG A 79 -5.55 8.00 -10.86
C ARG A 79 -7.00 8.26 -11.26
N GLU A 80 -7.83 7.22 -11.24
CA GLU A 80 -9.27 7.33 -11.53
C GLU A 80 -10.01 8.13 -10.45
N ARG A 81 -9.59 7.99 -9.18
CA ARG A 81 -10.17 8.71 -8.04
C ARG A 81 -9.74 10.16 -7.93
N LEU A 82 -8.58 10.51 -8.50
CA LEU A 82 -7.92 11.81 -8.32
C LEU A 82 -8.82 13.04 -8.51
N PRO A 83 -9.62 13.16 -9.59
CA PRO A 83 -10.50 14.32 -9.79
C PRO A 83 -11.67 14.40 -8.79
N HIS A 84 -11.94 13.32 -8.03
CA HIS A 84 -13.10 13.20 -7.15
C HIS A 84 -12.75 13.19 -5.66
N TYR A 85 -11.48 13.28 -5.28
CA TYR A 85 -11.09 13.18 -3.86
C TYR A 85 -11.77 14.22 -2.96
N GLY A 86 -11.92 15.47 -3.43
CA GLY A 86 -12.60 16.52 -2.66
C GLY A 86 -14.03 16.12 -2.30
N GLU A 87 -14.81 15.73 -3.30
CA GLU A 87 -16.19 15.29 -3.13
C GLU A 87 -16.31 14.00 -2.29
N ILE A 88 -15.40 13.03 -2.51
CA ILE A 88 -15.40 11.77 -1.77
C ILE A 88 -15.18 12.03 -0.29
N TYR A 89 -14.15 12.80 0.08
CA TYR A 89 -13.86 13.07 1.48
C TYR A 89 -14.87 14.02 2.12
N GLU A 90 -15.40 15.00 1.37
CA GLU A 90 -16.52 15.82 1.83
C GLU A 90 -17.72 14.94 2.22
N ARG A 91 -18.10 13.97 1.38
CA ARG A 91 -19.21 13.05 1.67
C ARG A 91 -18.91 12.12 2.84
N ILE A 92 -17.68 11.60 2.94
CA ILE A 92 -17.26 10.72 4.05
C ILE A 92 -17.33 11.46 5.39
N PHE A 93 -16.87 12.71 5.43
CA PHE A 93 -16.78 13.49 6.67
C PHE A 93 -18.02 14.35 6.95
N LYS A 94 -19.00 14.41 6.04
CA LYS A 94 -20.17 15.28 6.16
C LYS A 94 -20.88 15.17 7.52
N ASP A 95 -21.06 13.94 7.98
CA ASP A 95 -21.78 13.63 9.22
C ASP A 95 -20.85 13.24 10.38
N ILE A 96 -19.53 13.25 10.14
CA ILE A 96 -18.51 13.00 11.16
C ILE A 96 -18.15 14.34 11.78
N GLY A 97 -18.84 14.70 12.87
CA GLY A 97 -18.55 15.91 13.61
C GLY A 97 -17.20 15.84 14.36
N GLY A 98 -16.48 16.96 14.38
CA GLY A 98 -15.23 17.09 15.14
C GLY A 98 -14.02 16.41 14.50
N GLU A 99 -13.03 16.04 15.32
CA GLU A 99 -11.83 15.36 14.86
C GLU A 99 -12.09 13.87 14.63
N ALA A 100 -11.60 13.35 13.50
CA ALA A 100 -11.76 11.95 13.12
C ALA A 100 -10.41 11.31 12.80
N SER A 101 -10.21 10.07 13.27
CA SER A 101 -9.08 9.24 12.87
C SER A 101 -9.47 8.37 11.67
N VAL A 102 -8.64 8.35 10.63
CA VAL A 102 -8.87 7.53 9.42
C VAL A 102 -7.90 6.36 9.43
N ILE A 103 -8.45 5.14 9.32
CA ILE A 103 -7.68 3.91 9.13
C ILE A 103 -8.00 3.38 7.73
N ASP A 104 -7.02 3.41 6.83
CA ASP A 104 -7.17 2.98 5.43
C ASP A 104 -6.47 1.63 5.21
N LEU A 105 -7.27 0.56 5.21
CA LEU A 105 -6.78 -0.80 5.01
C LEU A 105 -6.58 -1.07 3.52
N GLY A 106 -5.36 -1.47 3.14
CA GLY A 106 -5.04 -1.68 1.73
C GLY A 106 -4.95 -0.39 0.91
N ALA A 107 -4.59 0.73 1.57
CA ALA A 107 -4.51 2.06 0.98
C ALA A 107 -3.71 2.14 -0.34
N GLY A 108 -2.74 1.25 -0.55
CA GLY A 108 -1.81 1.35 -1.67
C GLY A 108 -1.05 2.68 -1.60
N ILE A 109 -1.30 3.57 -2.58
CA ILE A 109 -0.76 4.93 -2.56
C ILE A 109 -1.78 6.01 -2.18
N ASN A 110 -2.98 5.63 -1.71
CA ASN A 110 -4.05 6.54 -1.31
C ASN A 110 -3.63 7.49 -0.18
N GLY A 111 -2.71 7.09 0.69
CA GLY A 111 -2.20 7.97 1.76
C GLY A 111 -1.61 9.30 1.27
N PHE A 112 -1.21 9.41 -0.01
CA PHE A 112 -0.78 10.68 -0.61
C PHE A 112 -1.93 11.67 -0.87
N SER A 113 -3.19 11.30 -0.67
CA SER A 113 -4.33 12.21 -0.73
C SER A 113 -4.61 12.95 0.60
N TYR A 114 -3.72 12.87 1.60
CA TYR A 114 -3.90 13.53 2.91
C TYR A 114 -4.37 14.99 2.85
N LYS A 115 -3.95 15.77 1.84
CA LYS A 115 -4.38 17.18 1.67
C LYS A 115 -5.87 17.35 1.38
N THR A 116 -6.55 16.33 0.85
CA THR A 116 -8.00 16.37 0.58
C THR A 116 -8.83 15.93 1.78
N HIS A 117 -8.20 15.45 2.86
CA HIS A 117 -8.90 15.02 4.08
C HIS A 117 -9.16 16.18 5.05
N THR A 118 -8.54 17.35 4.85
CA THR A 118 -8.51 18.45 5.83
C THR A 118 -9.50 19.58 5.54
N THR A 119 -10.61 19.32 4.84
CA THR A 119 -11.53 20.38 4.41
C THR A 119 -12.51 20.89 5.47
N ASN A 120 -12.47 20.39 6.72
CA ASN A 120 -13.26 20.93 7.83
C ASN A 120 -12.39 21.28 9.04
N GLN A 121 -11.44 22.22 8.90
CA GLN A 121 -10.96 22.95 10.07
C GLN A 121 -11.88 24.16 10.31
N PRO A 122 -12.66 24.20 11.41
CA PRO A 122 -13.28 25.45 11.82
C PRO A 122 -12.16 26.45 12.13
N ASN A 123 -12.36 27.70 11.67
CA ASN A 123 -11.49 28.86 11.86
C ASN A 123 -10.54 28.74 13.07
N ILE A 124 -9.27 28.42 12.81
CA ILE A 124 -8.22 28.62 13.80
C ILE A 124 -8.02 30.13 13.89
N HIS A 125 -8.69 30.77 14.86
CA HIS A 125 -8.33 32.09 15.33
C HIS A 125 -6.88 32.02 15.83
N ARG A 126 -5.94 32.42 14.98
CA ARG A 126 -4.59 32.77 15.43
C ARG A 126 -4.71 34.12 16.12
N GLN A 127 -4.82 34.11 17.45
CA GLN A 127 -4.48 35.30 18.20
C GLN A 127 -2.95 35.44 18.22
N PRO A 128 -2.41 36.62 17.91
CA PRO A 128 -0.99 36.89 18.05
C PRO A 128 -0.64 37.08 19.54
N HIS A 129 0.38 36.38 19.99
CA HIS A 129 1.18 36.75 21.17
C HIS A 129 2.53 37.27 20.68
#